data_AF-A0A0G1L5E3-F1
#
_entry.id   AF-A0A0G1L5E3-F1
#
_cell.length_a   1.000
_cell.length_b   1.000
_cell.length_c   1.000
_cell.angle_alpha   90.00
_cell.angle_beta   90.00
_cell.angle_gamma   90.00
#
_symmetry.space_group_name_H-M   'P 1'
#
loop_
_entity.id
_entity.type
_entity.pdbx_description
1 polymer ?
#
loop_
_entity_poly.entity_id
_entity_poly.type
_entity_poly.pdbx_seq_one_letter_code
_entity_poly.pdbx_strand_id
1 'polypeptide(L)'
;MTTLLQSIIKSAYAADVVGIIDVPTGVPSATTDTTNIISAVVRFIVVIGGIFALWQFLTGGLAFITSAGDKGKLTEAQNKIQMSLVGLVIIAASFIIIAIISKILFGDFTAILAPKLKSI
;
A
#
# COMPACT_ATOMS: atom_id res chain seq x y z
N MET A 1 16.93 -28.93 41.43
CA MET A 1 16.09 -27.98 42.21
C MET A 1 16.18 -26.52 41.70
N THR A 2 16.73 -26.23 40.51
CA THR A 2 16.80 -24.85 39.96
C THR A 2 15.95 -24.65 38.70
N THR A 3 15.48 -25.75 38.10
CA THR A 3 14.59 -25.76 36.91
C THR A 3 13.14 -25.39 37.26
N LEU A 4 12.68 -25.70 38.47
CA LEU A 4 11.32 -25.40 38.91
C LEU A 4 11.07 -23.91 39.09
N LEU A 5 12.09 -23.12 39.43
CA LEU A 5 11.95 -21.68 39.67
C LEU A 5 11.85 -20.88 38.36
N GLN A 6 12.48 -21.34 37.26
CA GLN A 6 12.35 -20.72 35.92
C GLN A 6 10.95 -20.93 35.31
N SER A 7 10.25 -22.01 35.67
CA SER A 7 8.89 -22.29 35.16
C SER A 7 7.84 -21.32 35.71
N ILE A 8 8.01 -20.86 36.95
CA ILE A 8 7.00 -20.04 37.64
C ILE A 8 7.11 -18.56 37.21
N ILE A 9 8.33 -18.08 36.92
CA ILE A 9 8.55 -16.69 36.47
C ILE A 9 8.16 -16.52 34.99
N LYS A 10 8.29 -17.56 34.15
CA LYS A 10 7.92 -17.50 32.73
C LYS A 10 6.41 -17.44 32.48
N SER A 11 5.60 -17.90 33.44
CA SER A 11 4.13 -17.85 33.37
C SER A 11 3.53 -16.52 33.82
N ALA A 12 4.31 -15.61 34.39
CA ALA A 12 3.82 -14.31 34.87
C ALA A 12 3.71 -13.22 33.78
N TYR A 13 4.19 -13.49 32.55
CA TYR A 13 4.04 -12.58 31.39
C TYR A 13 3.18 -13.15 30.25
N ALA A 14 2.48 -14.26 30.47
CA ALA A 14 1.63 -14.87 29.45
C ALA A 14 0.39 -15.57 30.04
N ALA A 15 -0.21 -14.99 31.08
CA ALA A 15 -1.60 -15.26 31.38
C ALA A 15 -2.44 -14.28 30.56
N ASP A 16 -2.55 -14.57 29.27
CA ASP A 16 -3.63 -14.05 28.44
C ASP A 16 -4.93 -14.54 29.09
N VAL A 17 -5.67 -13.63 29.74
CA VAL A 17 -6.97 -13.87 30.37
C VAL A 17 -8.06 -13.94 29.29
N VAL A 18 -7.75 -14.47 28.12
CA VAL A 18 -8.74 -14.90 27.13
C VAL A 18 -8.15 -16.15 26.48
N GLY A 19 -8.74 -17.30 26.75
CA GLY A 19 -8.37 -18.55 26.10
C GLY A 19 -8.44 -18.44 24.58
N ILE A 20 -7.76 -19.35 23.89
CA ILE A 20 -7.79 -19.45 22.44
C ILE A 20 -9.24 -19.75 22.02
N ILE A 21 -9.99 -18.72 21.62
CA ILE A 21 -11.31 -18.89 21.02
C ILE A 21 -11.05 -19.24 19.56
N ASP A 22 -11.13 -20.54 19.24
CA ASP A 22 -11.26 -20.97 17.87
C ASP A 22 -12.59 -20.44 17.33
N VAL A 23 -12.52 -19.53 16.35
CA VAL A 23 -13.72 -18.94 15.77
C VAL A 23 -14.46 -20.04 14.99
N PRO A 24 -15.73 -20.34 15.32
CA PRO A 24 -16.44 -21.42 14.64
C PRO A 24 -16.55 -21.11 13.14
N THR A 25 -16.40 -22.15 12.32
CA THR A 25 -16.52 -22.09 10.85
C THR A 25 -17.90 -21.57 10.48
N GLY A 26 -18.02 -20.25 10.31
CA GLY A 26 -19.30 -19.57 10.11
C GLY A 26 -19.41 -18.18 10.74
N VAL A 27 -18.46 -17.74 11.58
CA VAL A 27 -18.34 -16.32 11.94
C VAL A 27 -17.52 -15.63 10.86
N PRO A 28 -18.09 -14.71 10.07
CA PRO A 28 -17.27 -13.87 9.21
C PRO A 28 -16.41 -13.01 10.15
N SER A 29 -15.09 -13.12 10.03
CA SER A 29 -14.14 -12.15 10.58
C SER A 29 -14.32 -10.81 9.86
N ALA A 30 -15.49 -10.19 10.01
CA ALA A 30 -15.98 -9.06 9.23
C ALA A 30 -15.26 -7.75 9.52
N THR A 31 -14.22 -7.76 10.36
CA THR A 31 -13.25 -6.65 10.45
C THR A 31 -12.15 -6.75 9.39
N THR A 32 -12.02 -7.89 8.71
CA THR A 32 -11.03 -8.14 7.64
C THR A 32 -11.57 -7.73 6.26
N ASP A 33 -12.90 -7.74 6.08
CA ASP A 33 -13.52 -7.55 4.77
C ASP A 33 -13.51 -6.09 4.29
N THR A 34 -13.68 -5.12 5.20
CA THR A 34 -13.64 -3.70 4.81
C THR A 34 -12.23 -3.28 4.38
N THR A 35 -11.19 -3.74 5.09
CA THR A 35 -9.79 -3.52 4.72
C THR A 35 -9.47 -4.15 3.36
N ASN A 36 -10.03 -5.33 3.07
CA ASN A 36 -9.88 -5.98 1.77
C ASN A 36 -10.55 -5.22 0.63
N ILE A 37 -11.75 -4.66 0.84
CA ILE A 37 -12.44 -3.86 -0.20
C ILE A 37 -11.66 -2.58 -0.50
N ILE A 38 -11.23 -1.84 0.53
CA ILE A 38 -10.46 -0.60 0.36
C ILE A 38 -9.14 -0.90 -0.35
N SER A 39 -8.44 -1.96 0.06
CA SER A 39 -7.19 -2.39 -0.58
C SER A 39 -7.38 -2.79 -2.03
N ALA A 40 -8.49 -3.48 -2.37
CA ALA A 40 -8.83 -3.84 -3.74
C ALA A 40 -9.11 -2.61 -4.61
N VAL A 41 -9.87 -1.64 -4.10
CA VAL A 41 -10.16 -0.37 -4.80
C VAL A 41 -8.89 0.43 -5.04
N VAL A 42 -8.02 0.57 -4.04
CA VAL A 42 -6.74 1.29 -4.20
C VAL A 42 -5.87 0.60 -5.25
N ARG A 43 -5.72 -0.74 -5.20
CA ARG A 43 -4.97 -1.49 -6.22
C ARG A 43 -5.57 -1.31 -7.61
N PHE A 44 -6.89 -1.34 -7.73
CA PHE A 44 -7.59 -1.13 -9.00
C PHE A 44 -7.30 0.26 -9.59
N ILE A 45 -7.41 1.31 -8.78
CA ILE A 45 -7.12 2.69 -9.21
C ILE A 45 -5.65 2.83 -9.62
N VAL A 46 -4.71 2.25 -8.86
CA VAL A 46 -3.27 2.33 -9.15
C VAL A 46 -2.94 1.63 -10.46
N VAL A 47 -3.53 0.45 -10.72
CA VAL A 47 -3.35 -0.27 -11.99
C VAL A 47 -3.88 0.58 -13.14
N ILE A 48 -5.11 1.09 -13.06
CA ILE A 48 -5.69 1.92 -14.12
C ILE A 48 -4.87 3.20 -14.34
N GLY A 49 -4.45 3.85 -13.26
CA GLY A 49 -3.61 5.05 -13.31
C GLY A 49 -2.26 4.77 -13.99
N GLY A 50 -1.64 3.63 -13.69
CA GLY A 50 -0.41 3.18 -14.34
C GLY A 50 -0.59 2.93 -15.84
N ILE A 51 -1.63 2.20 -16.24
CA ILE A 51 -1.94 1.98 -17.67
C ILE A 51 -2.18 3.32 -18.37
N PHE A 52 -2.94 4.23 -17.76
CA PHE A 52 -3.24 5.53 -18.36
C PHE A 52 -1.99 6.40 -18.49
N ALA A 53 -1.12 6.40 -17.48
CA ALA A 53 0.16 7.09 -17.54
C ALA A 53 1.03 6.57 -18.69
N LEU A 54 1.12 5.24 -18.87
CA LEU A 54 1.85 4.64 -19.99
C LEU A 54 1.26 5.00 -21.35
N TRP A 55 -0.07 4.99 -21.47
CA TRP A 55 -0.75 5.41 -22.69
C TRP A 55 -0.42 6.86 -23.06
N GLN A 56 -0.48 7.76 -22.08
CA GLN A 56 -0.17 9.17 -22.29
C GLN A 56 1.32 9.38 -22.61
N PHE A 57 2.21 8.61 -21.97
CA PHE A 57 3.65 8.63 -22.24
C PHE A 57 3.96 8.20 -23.68
N LEU A 58 3.36 7.10 -24.15
CA LEU A 58 3.51 6.61 -25.52
C LEU A 58 3.01 7.63 -26.55
N THR A 59 1.81 8.17 -26.35
CA THR A 59 1.26 9.17 -27.29
C THR A 59 2.05 10.47 -27.28
N GLY A 60 2.59 10.89 -26.13
CA GLY A 60 3.51 12.02 -26.02
C GLY A 60 4.82 11.77 -26.76
N GLY A 61 5.42 10.58 -26.61
CA GLY A 61 6.62 10.19 -27.33
C GLY A 61 6.44 10.14 -28.85
N LEU A 62 5.32 9.57 -29.32
CA LEU A 62 4.98 9.56 -30.74
C LEU A 62 4.75 10.98 -31.28
N ALA A 63 4.05 11.84 -30.52
CA ALA A 63 3.88 13.24 -30.89
C ALA A 63 5.22 13.97 -30.95
N PHE A 64 6.16 13.68 -30.05
CA PHE A 64 7.49 14.29 -30.01
C PHE A 64 8.29 13.94 -31.27
N ILE A 65 8.29 12.66 -31.66
CA ILE A 65 8.99 12.19 -32.88
C ILE A 65 8.35 12.78 -34.15
N THR A 66 7.01 12.83 -34.19
CA THR A 66 6.26 13.31 -35.37
C THR A 66 6.16 14.84 -35.48
N SER A 67 6.62 15.58 -34.47
CA SER A 67 6.58 17.05 -34.43
C SER A 67 7.39 17.72 -35.54
N ALA A 68 8.34 17.01 -36.16
CA ALA A 68 9.09 17.43 -37.36
C ALA A 68 9.65 18.88 -37.34
N GLY A 69 9.94 19.44 -36.16
CA GLY A 69 10.48 20.80 -36.00
C GLY A 69 9.44 21.91 -35.79
N ASP A 70 8.14 21.60 -35.79
CA ASP A 70 7.08 22.52 -35.39
C ASP A 70 7.16 22.77 -33.86
N LYS A 71 7.51 24.00 -33.47
CA LYS A 71 7.67 24.39 -32.06
C LYS A 71 6.40 24.19 -31.23
N GLY A 72 5.22 24.39 -31.83
CA GLY A 72 3.94 24.23 -31.13
C GLY A 72 3.72 22.76 -30.76
N LYS A 73 3.81 21.88 -31.75
CA LYS A 73 3.64 20.43 -31.56
C LYS A 73 4.71 19.83 -30.65
N LEU A 74 5.95 20.31 -30.78
CA LEU A 74 7.05 19.88 -29.93
C LEU A 74 6.79 20.23 -28.45
N THR A 75 6.32 21.45 -28.18
CA THR A 75 6.00 21.90 -26.83
C THR A 75 4.84 21.09 -26.25
N GLU A 76 3.79 20.86 -27.04
CA GLU A 76 2.65 20.05 -26.62
C GLU A 76 3.07 18.60 -26.30
N ALA A 77 3.90 17.99 -27.14
CA ALA A 77 4.41 16.65 -26.93
C ALA A 77 5.28 16.55 -25.65
N GLN A 78 6.17 17.53 -25.43
CA GLN A 78 6.95 17.61 -24.19
C GLN A 78 6.07 17.74 -22.96
N ASN A 79 5.07 18.62 -23.00
CA ASN A 79 4.11 18.77 -21.91
C ASN A 79 3.38 17.45 -21.64
N LYS A 80 2.99 16.73 -22.69
CA LYS A 80 2.32 15.42 -22.57
C LYS A 80 3.20 14.39 -21.86
N ILE A 81 4.47 14.32 -22.23
CA ILE A 81 5.47 13.45 -21.59
C ILE A 81 5.66 13.85 -20.13
N GLN A 82 5.88 15.14 -19.84
CA GLN A 82 6.06 15.64 -18.47
C GLN A 82 4.85 15.35 -17.58
N MET A 83 3.64 15.59 -18.09
CA MET A 83 2.40 15.33 -17.36
C MET A 83 2.23 13.83 -17.05
N SER A 84 2.55 12.94 -18.00
CA SER A 84 2.53 11.50 -17.73
C SER A 84 3.55 11.07 -16.68
N LEU A 85 4.75 11.65 -16.68
CA LEU A 85 5.78 11.37 -15.69
C LEU A 85 5.37 11.88 -14.30
N VAL A 86 4.83 13.10 -14.23
CA VAL A 86 4.33 13.69 -12.98
C VAL A 86 3.20 12.85 -12.40
N GLY A 87 2.27 12.35 -13.24
CA GLY A 87 1.22 11.44 -12.81
C GLY A 87 1.78 10.18 -12.14
N LEU A 88 2.82 9.57 -12.72
CA LEU A 88 3.49 8.40 -12.13
C LEU A 88 4.19 8.74 -10.80
N VAL A 89 4.86 9.90 -10.74
CA VAL A 89 5.51 10.39 -9.51
C VAL A 89 4.49 10.63 -8.41
N ILE A 90 3.32 11.18 -8.71
CA ILE A 90 2.25 11.40 -7.74
C ILE A 90 1.77 10.07 -7.15
N ILE A 91 1.57 9.04 -7.99
CA ILE A 91 1.19 7.71 -7.52
C ILE A 91 2.26 7.15 -6.57
N ALA A 92 3.55 7.24 -6.94
CA ALA A 92 4.64 6.80 -6.09
C ALA A 92 4.72 7.58 -4.77
N ALA A 93 4.56 8.90 -4.82
CA ALA A 93 4.57 9.77 -3.66
C ALA A 93 3.42 9.49 -2.69
N SER A 94 2.24 9.10 -3.21
CA SER A 94 1.09 8.71 -2.38
C SER A 94 1.45 7.58 -1.42
N PHE A 95 2.15 6.55 -1.89
CA PHE A 95 2.60 5.44 -1.03
C PHE A 95 3.57 5.89 0.07
N ILE A 96 4.47 6.82 -0.26
CA ILE A 96 5.42 7.38 0.71
C ILE A 96 4.67 8.16 1.80
N ILE A 97 3.71 8.99 1.42
CA ILE A 97 2.90 9.78 2.35
C ILE A 97 2.10 8.84 3.27
N ILE A 98 1.45 7.82 2.71
CA ILE A 98 0.70 6.81 3.47
C ILE A 98 1.63 6.09 4.45
N ALA A 99 2.84 5.73 4.04
CA ALA A 99 3.81 5.06 4.91
C ALA A 99 4.25 5.96 6.09
N ILE A 100 4.46 7.26 5.85
CA ILE A 100 4.79 8.23 6.90
C ILE A 100 3.63 8.39 7.89
N ILE A 101 2.40 8.55 7.38
CA ILE A 101 1.20 8.66 8.23
C ILE A 101 1.00 7.38 9.04
N SER A 102 1.17 6.21 8.41
CA SER A 102 1.06 4.90 9.07
C SER A 102 2.05 4.77 10.22
N LYS A 103 3.31 5.21 10.01
CA LYS A 103 4.34 5.21 11.04
C LYS A 103 3.96 6.10 12.24
N ILE A 104 3.38 7.27 11.99
CA ILE A 104 3.01 8.23 13.05
C ILE A 104 1.83 7.71 13.87
N LEU A 105 0.80 7.14 13.21
CA LEU A 105 -0.41 6.67 13.90
C LEU A 105 -0.25 5.29 14.55
N PHE A 106 0.46 4.36 13.90
CA PHE A 106 0.49 2.95 14.30
C PHE A 106 1.87 2.47 14.74
N GLY A 107 2.89 3.33 14.76
CA GLY A 107 4.27 2.98 15.12
C GLY A 107 5.02 2.13 14.09
N ASP A 108 4.29 1.53 13.13
CA ASP A 108 4.80 0.64 12.10
C ASP A 108 4.38 1.12 10.70
N PHE A 109 5.37 1.21 9.80
CA PHE A 109 5.17 1.60 8.39
C PHE A 109 4.23 0.67 7.61
N THR A 110 4.00 -0.54 8.14
CA THR A 110 3.30 -1.62 7.46
C THR A 110 2.01 -2.03 8.18
N ALA A 111 1.65 -1.42 9.31
CA ALA A 111 0.49 -1.85 10.09
C ALA A 111 -0.83 -1.81 9.31
N ILE A 112 -0.97 -0.86 8.37
CA ILE A 112 -2.16 -0.72 7.50
C ILE A 112 -2.06 -1.62 6.25
N LEU A 113 -0.85 -2.03 5.85
CA LEU A 113 -0.60 -2.79 4.62
C LEU A 113 -0.42 -4.30 4.85
N ALA A 114 0.01 -4.69 6.06
CA ALA A 114 0.14 -6.05 6.55
C ALA A 114 0.01 -6.02 8.09
N PRO A 115 -1.21 -6.04 8.64
CA PRO A 115 -1.40 -6.09 10.08
C PRO A 115 -0.78 -7.39 10.61
N LYS A 116 0.37 -7.27 11.28
CA LYS A 116 0.98 -8.38 12.00
C LYS A 116 0.37 -8.42 13.38
N LEU A 117 -0.59 -9.31 13.57
CA LEU A 117 -1.00 -9.68 14.91
C LEU A 117 0.21 -10.35 15.57
N LYS A 118 0.75 -9.71 16.62
CA LYS A 118 1.59 -10.40 17.58
C LYS A 118 0.70 -11.46 18.21
N SER A 119 0.78 -12.69 17.72
CA SER A 119 0.34 -13.85 18.49
C SER A 119 1.15 -13.78 19.78
N ILE A 120 0.44 -13.44 20.84
CA ILE A 120 0.80 -13.90 22.17
C ILE A 120 0.62 -15.42 22.16
#